data_AF-A0A2V7B070-F1
#
_entry.id   AF-A0A2V7B070-F1
#
_cell.length_a   1.000
_cell.length_b   1.000
_cell.length_c   1.000
_cell.angle_alpha   90.00
_cell.angle_beta   90.00
_cell.angle_gamma   90.00
#
_symmetry.space_group_name_H-M   'P 1'
#
loop_
_entity.id
_entity.type
_entity.pdbx_description
1 polymer ?
#
loop_
_entity_poly.entity_id
_entity_poly.type
_entity_poly.pdbx_seq_one_letter_code
_entity_poly.pdbx_strand_id
1 'polypeptide(L)'
;SDDFGFSTVLPAGFGRVEPGIPLVPTTFLYGTFSHAANEAGLSRLYGGIHFADDNTTAQNVGYLIGVQAWAKALTFFNGSP
;
A
#
# COMPACT_ATOMS: atom_id res chain seq x y z
N SER A 1 2.46 15.92 0.96
CA SER A 1 1.11 15.77 0.38
C SER A 1 0.70 14.31 0.49
N ASP A 2 -0.60 14.00 0.45
CA ASP A 2 -1.10 12.62 0.29
C ASP A 2 -1.20 12.23 -1.21
N ASP A 3 -0.96 13.16 -2.12
CA ASP A 3 -0.98 12.90 -3.56
C ASP A 3 0.04 11.84 -3.96
N PHE A 4 -0.41 10.85 -4.74
CA PHE A 4 0.45 9.81 -5.29
C PHE A 4 0.31 9.67 -6.80
N GLY A 5 -0.92 9.64 -7.31
CA GLY A 5 -1.19 9.62 -8.76
C GLY A 5 -0.65 8.40 -9.51
N PHE A 6 -0.40 7.29 -8.82
CA PHE A 6 0.17 6.09 -9.44
C PHE A 6 -0.90 5.26 -10.16
N SER A 7 -0.54 4.69 -11.29
CA SER A 7 -1.35 3.71 -12.01
C SER A 7 -0.49 2.59 -12.56
N THR A 8 -1.05 1.39 -12.63
CA THR A 8 -0.43 0.25 -13.32
C THR A 8 -1.49 -0.63 -13.98
N VAL A 9 -1.09 -1.42 -14.96
CA VAL A 9 -1.94 -2.39 -15.64
C VAL A 9 -1.44 -3.79 -15.34
N LEU A 10 -2.33 -4.62 -14.78
CA LEU A 10 -2.13 -6.05 -14.66
C LEU A 10 -2.52 -6.70 -15.99
N PRO A 11 -1.60 -7.37 -16.71
CA PRO A 11 -1.94 -7.97 -17.99
C PRO A 11 -2.91 -9.14 -17.82
N ALA A 12 -3.61 -9.48 -18.91
CA ALA A 12 -4.43 -10.69 -18.94
C ALA A 12 -3.56 -11.95 -18.70
N GLY A 13 -4.11 -12.93 -18.00
CA GLY A 13 -3.44 -14.20 -17.70
C GLY A 13 -2.29 -14.12 -16.69
N PHE A 14 -2.13 -13.00 -15.99
CA PHE A 14 -1.03 -12.79 -15.03
C PHE A 14 -1.04 -13.74 -13.83
N GLY A 15 -2.22 -14.22 -13.43
CA GLY A 15 -2.45 -14.95 -12.18
C GLY A 15 -1.54 -16.16 -12.01
N ARG A 16 -0.75 -16.17 -10.94
CA ARG A 16 0.04 -17.35 -10.55
C ARG A 16 -0.80 -18.42 -9.86
N VAL A 17 -1.76 -17.99 -9.03
CA VAL A 17 -2.67 -18.89 -8.29
C VAL A 17 -3.71 -19.47 -9.24
N GLU A 18 -4.29 -18.62 -10.09
CA GLU A 18 -5.22 -19.02 -11.15
C GLU A 18 -4.66 -18.60 -12.51
N PRO A 19 -3.84 -19.45 -13.16
CA PRO A 19 -3.33 -19.17 -14.51
C PRO A 19 -4.45 -18.88 -15.50
N GLY A 20 -4.26 -17.84 -16.33
CA GLY A 20 -5.28 -17.39 -17.29
C GLY A 20 -6.24 -16.31 -16.77
N ILE A 21 -6.18 -15.96 -15.48
CA ILE A 21 -6.93 -14.85 -14.86
C ILE A 21 -5.99 -13.67 -14.58
N PRO A 22 -6.42 -12.40 -14.75
CA PRO A 22 -7.70 -11.94 -15.30
C PRO A 22 -7.79 -12.19 -16.81
N LEU A 23 -9.02 -12.31 -17.35
CA LEU A 23 -9.23 -12.54 -18.79
C LEU A 23 -8.89 -11.33 -19.66
N VAL A 24 -8.89 -10.14 -19.07
CA VAL A 24 -8.56 -8.88 -19.74
C VAL A 24 -7.56 -8.10 -18.89
N PRO A 25 -6.76 -7.22 -19.50
CA PRO A 25 -5.91 -6.32 -18.73
C PRO A 25 -6.74 -5.49 -17.74
N THR A 26 -6.31 -5.43 -16.49
CA THR A 26 -7.01 -4.69 -15.43
C THR A 26 -6.14 -3.52 -14.99
N THR A 27 -6.71 -2.32 -14.99
CA THR A 27 -6.00 -1.11 -14.53
C THR A 27 -6.24 -0.89 -13.05
N PHE A 28 -5.16 -0.66 -12.31
CA PHE A 28 -5.18 -0.18 -10.93
C PHE A 28 -4.74 1.29 -10.91
N LEU A 29 -5.43 2.10 -10.11
CA LEU A 29 -5.16 3.52 -9.94
C LEU A 29 -5.20 3.87 -8.45
N TYR A 30 -4.13 4.47 -7.96
CA TYR A 30 -4.00 4.97 -6.61
C TYR A 30 -3.73 6.48 -6.64
N GLY A 31 -4.80 7.26 -6.55
CA GLY A 31 -4.72 8.73 -6.54
C GLY A 31 -3.93 9.27 -5.34
N THR A 32 -4.00 8.61 -4.20
CA THR A 32 -3.28 9.02 -2.98
C THR A 32 -2.49 7.87 -2.35
N PHE A 33 -1.50 8.20 -1.52
CA PHE A 33 -0.75 7.21 -0.74
C PHE A 33 -1.68 6.49 0.24
N SER A 34 -2.63 7.20 0.83
CA SER A 34 -3.65 6.60 1.70
C SER A 34 -4.52 5.56 0.97
N HIS A 35 -4.92 5.84 -0.28
CA HIS A 35 -5.64 4.85 -1.09
C HIS A 35 -4.77 3.62 -1.38
N ALA A 36 -3.51 3.82 -1.78
CA ALA A 36 -2.58 2.71 -2.01
C ALA A 36 -2.38 1.84 -0.74
N ALA A 37 -2.20 2.47 0.42
CA ALA A 37 -2.04 1.78 1.70
C ALA A 37 -3.30 0.99 2.11
N ASN A 38 -4.48 1.56 1.86
CA ASN A 38 -5.75 0.88 2.13
C ASN A 38 -5.90 -0.39 1.28
N GLU A 39 -5.67 -0.29 -0.03
CA GLU A 39 -5.73 -1.43 -0.96
C GLU A 39 -4.67 -2.50 -0.64
N ALA A 40 -3.47 -2.08 -0.22
CA ALA A 40 -2.45 -3.01 0.26
C ALA A 40 -2.92 -3.80 1.50
N GLY A 41 -3.62 -3.14 2.44
CA GLY A 41 -4.22 -3.80 3.60
C GLY A 41 -5.34 -4.77 3.23
N LEU A 42 -6.30 -4.31 2.42
CA LEU A 42 -7.41 -5.15 1.93
C LEU A 42 -6.92 -6.39 1.17
N SER A 43 -5.81 -6.27 0.43
CA SER A 43 -5.22 -7.42 -0.27
C SER A 43 -4.89 -8.60 0.66
N ARG A 44 -4.57 -8.32 1.93
CA ARG A 44 -4.25 -9.36 2.92
C ARG A 44 -5.49 -10.07 3.43
N LEU A 45 -6.61 -9.34 3.54
CA LEU A 45 -7.92 -9.89 3.87
C LEU A 45 -8.44 -10.74 2.72
N TYR A 46 -8.36 -10.25 1.47
CA TYR A 46 -8.75 -11.02 0.29
C TYR A 46 -7.89 -12.27 0.09
N GLY A 47 -6.61 -12.20 0.44
CA GLY A 47 -5.71 -13.36 0.47
C GLY A 47 -5.99 -14.35 1.61
N GLY A 48 -6.84 -14.02 2.58
CA GLY A 48 -7.20 -14.89 3.69
C GLY A 48 -6.07 -15.11 4.72
N ILE A 49 -5.14 -14.16 4.84
CA ILE A 49 -3.91 -14.30 5.64
C ILE A 49 -3.77 -13.27 6.77
N HIS A 50 -4.76 -12.41 6.97
CA HIS A 50 -4.83 -11.41 8.03
C HIS A 50 -6.29 -11.24 8.50
N PHE A 51 -6.47 -10.80 9.75
CA PHE A 51 -7.78 -10.41 10.29
C PHE A 51 -8.01 -8.89 10.16
N ALA A 52 -9.28 -8.48 10.13
CA ALA A 52 -9.64 -7.08 9.91
C ALA A 52 -9.15 -6.13 11.02
N ASP A 53 -9.12 -6.62 12.27
CA ASP A 53 -8.65 -5.88 13.44
C ASP A 53 -7.13 -5.68 13.42
N ASP A 54 -6.36 -6.72 13.05
CA ASP A 54 -4.91 -6.60 12.86
C ASP A 54 -4.57 -5.63 11.72
N ASN A 55 -5.32 -5.67 10.61
CA ASN A 55 -5.09 -4.79 9.47
C ASN A 55 -5.30 -3.32 9.86
N THR A 56 -6.42 -3.02 10.52
CA THR A 56 -6.75 -1.66 10.95
C THR A 56 -5.70 -1.14 11.94
N THR A 57 -5.31 -1.98 12.90
CA THR A 57 -4.29 -1.62 13.90
C THR A 57 -2.93 -1.37 13.23
N ALA A 58 -2.51 -2.25 12.32
CA ALA A 58 -1.22 -2.15 11.63
C ALA A 58 -1.14 -0.92 10.71
N GLN A 59 -2.23 -0.54 10.03
CA GLN A 59 -2.27 0.70 9.25
C GLN A 59 -2.03 1.94 10.12
N ASN A 60 -2.70 2.02 11.27
CA ASN A 60 -2.51 3.12 12.22
C ASN A 60 -1.08 3.17 12.77
N VAL A 61 -0.52 2.02 13.15
CA VAL A 61 0.87 1.92 13.62
C VAL A 61 1.85 2.32 12.52
N GLY A 62 1.64 1.86 11.28
CA GLY A 62 2.47 2.21 10.13
C GLY A 62 2.51 3.72 9.86
N TYR A 63 1.37 4.41 9.97
CA TYR A 63 1.30 5.87 9.89
C TYR A 63 2.18 6.54 10.95
N LEU A 64 2.05 6.13 12.21
CA LEU A 64 2.84 6.68 13.32
C LEU A 64 4.35 6.42 13.15
N ILE A 65 4.72 5.25 12.63
CA ILE A 65 6.12 4.93 12.29
C ILE A 65 6.62 5.88 11.18
N GLY A 66 5.83 6.12 10.14
CA GLY A 66 6.17 7.04 9.06
C GLY A 66 6.43 8.47 9.55
N VAL A 67 5.57 8.98 10.43
CA VAL A 67 5.75 10.30 11.06
C VAL A 67 7.07 10.37 11.84
N GLN A 68 7.37 9.35 12.64
CA GLN A 68 8.61 9.29 13.42
C GLN A 68 9.85 9.15 12.53
N ALA A 69 9.78 8.34 11.47
CA ALA A 69 10.86 8.17 10.51
C ALA A 69 11.18 9.49 9.79
N TRP A 70 10.15 10.24 9.38
CA TRP A 70 10.33 11.56 8.77
C TRP A 70 10.96 12.56 9.75
N ALA A 71 10.44 12.63 10.99
CA ALA A 71 11.01 13.48 12.02
C ALA A 71 12.49 13.16 12.27
N LYS A 72 12.87 11.87 12.29
CA LYS A 72 14.27 11.46 12.43
C LYS A 72 15.10 11.83 11.20
N ALA A 73 14.57 11.68 9.99
CA ALA A 73 15.26 12.07 8.76
C ALA A 73 15.62 13.57 8.77
N LEU A 74 14.71 14.42 9.25
CA LEU A 74 14.94 15.85 9.38
C LEU A 74 16.11 16.21 10.32
N THR A 75 16.41 15.41 11.34
CA THR A 75 17.57 15.69 12.21
C THR A 75 18.88 15.61 11.41
N PHE A 76 18.97 14.63 10.51
CA PHE A 76 20.12 14.48 9.62
C PHE A 76 20.21 15.61 8.58
N PHE A 77 19.08 16.01 7.98
CA PHE A 77 19.08 17.08 6.96
C PHE A 77 19.35 18.47 7.53
N ASN A 78 18.88 18.74 8.76
CA ASN A 78 19.04 20.04 9.40
C ASN A 78 20.34 20.15 10.21
N GLY A 79 21.20 19.12 10.21
CA GLY A 79 22.45 19.12 10.97
C GLY A 79 22.26 19.20 12.49
N SER A 80 21.11 18.75 13.00
CA SER A 80 20.81 18.71 14.43
C SER A 80 21.08 17.30 14.97
N PRO A 81 21.73 17.14 16.14
CA PRO A 81 22.06 15.82 16.70
C PRO A 81 20.85 14.89 16.87
#